data_AF-A0AA97HRI9-F1
#
_entry.id   AF-A0AA97HRI9-F1
#
_cell.length_a   1.000
_cell.length_b   1.000
_cell.length_c   1.000
_cell.angle_alpha   90.00
_cell.angle_beta   90.00
_cell.angle_gamma   90.00
#
_symmetry.space_group_name_H-M   'P 1'
#
loop_
_entity.id
_entity.type
_entity.pdbx_description
1 polymer ?
#
loop_
_entity_poly.entity_id
_entity_poly.type
_entity_poly.pdbx_seq_one_letter_code
_entity_poly.pdbx_strand_id
1 'polypeptide(L)'
;MSIRNIKCLNCGIYNVNRDYCSNCNALLSYKKRRELAYKKEQEGRLEQRRLEKENNPSFYQKYKDHRFFLVRVFVKLLRSIWVVVMSIGMFIAWIITSIAA
;
A
#
# COMPACT_ATOMS: atom_id res chain seq x y z
N MET A 1 27.64 8.40 -28.16
CA MET A 1 26.49 9.04 -27.48
C MET A 1 25.64 9.73 -28.55
N SER A 2 24.42 9.26 -28.84
CA SER A 2 23.59 9.83 -29.91
C SER A 2 23.04 11.20 -29.50
N ILE A 3 23.33 12.24 -30.28
CA ILE A 3 22.82 13.60 -30.07
C ILE A 3 21.36 13.63 -30.57
N ARG A 4 20.42 13.87 -29.68
CA ARG A 4 18.99 14.00 -30.01
C ARG A 4 18.57 15.46 -29.93
N ASN A 5 18.28 16.04 -31.09
CA ASN A 5 17.68 17.37 -31.20
C ASN A 5 16.17 17.22 -31.25
N ILE A 6 15.47 17.78 -30.26
CA ILE A 6 14.03 17.68 -30.11
C ILE A 6 13.44 19.09 -30.13
N LYS A 7 12.52 19.35 -31.07
CA LYS A 7 11.77 20.60 -31.12
C LYS A 7 10.65 20.59 -30.09
N CYS A 8 10.52 21.65 -29.31
CA CYS A 8 9.39 21.80 -28.41
C CYS A 8 8.11 22.15 -29.19
N LEU A 9 7.02 21.39 -28.97
CA LEU A 9 5.72 21.67 -29.57
C LEU A 9 5.04 22.93 -28.97
N ASN A 10 5.41 23.32 -27.75
CA ASN A 10 4.77 24.42 -27.04
C ASN A 10 5.40 25.78 -27.36
N CYS A 11 6.73 25.87 -27.41
CA CYS A 11 7.45 27.13 -27.62
C CYS A 11 8.33 27.16 -28.88
N GLY A 12 8.36 26.10 -29.69
CA GLY A 12 9.10 26.05 -30.96
C GLY A 12 10.62 25.93 -30.88
N ILE A 13 11.23 26.04 -29.70
CA ILE A 13 12.69 26.04 -29.50
C ILE A 13 13.26 24.61 -29.59
N TYR A 14 14.41 24.46 -30.24
CA TYR A 14 15.17 23.22 -30.29
C TYR A 14 15.95 22.99 -28.99
N ASN A 15 15.80 21.82 -28.39
CA ASN A 15 16.53 21.41 -27.20
C ASN A 15 17.37 20.17 -27.51
N VAL A 16 18.60 20.15 -27.00
CA VAL A 16 19.57 19.07 -27.24
C VAL A 16 19.65 18.18 -26.00
N ASN A 17 19.29 16.90 -26.15
CA ASN A 17 19.40 15.89 -25.07
C ASN A 17 18.73 16.27 -23.73
N ARG A 18 17.70 17.13 -23.75
CA ARG A 18 16.92 17.50 -22.54
C ARG A 18 15.56 16.81 -22.55
N ASP A 19 15.14 16.35 -21.38
CA ASP A 19 13.79 15.77 -21.23
C ASP A 19 12.70 16.82 -21.10
N TYR A 20 13.06 18.02 -20.63
CA TYR A 20 12.19 19.17 -20.48
C TYR A 20 12.70 20.34 -21.33
N CYS A 21 11.79 21.19 -21.77
CA CYS A 21 12.13 22.38 -22.52
C CYS A 21 12.79 23.43 -21.61
N SER A 22 13.88 24.04 -22.08
CA SER A 22 14.61 25.07 -21.33
C SER A 22 13.82 26.37 -21.12
N ASN A 23 12.81 26.64 -21.95
CA ASN A 23 12.02 27.87 -21.89
C ASN A 23 10.67 27.66 -21.20
N CYS A 24 9.87 26.71 -21.68
CA CYS A 24 8.50 26.50 -21.17
C CYS A 24 8.35 25.30 -20.22
N ASN A 25 9.45 24.63 -19.87
CA ASN A 25 9.48 23.42 -19.03
C ASN A 25 8.57 22.27 -19.50
N ALA A 26 8.11 22.30 -20.75
CA ALA A 26 7.28 21.25 -21.32
C ALA A 26 8.08 19.95 -21.47
N LEU A 27 7.45 18.82 -21.13
CA LEU A 27 8.05 17.50 -21.21
C LEU A 27 8.22 17.07 -22.68
N LEU A 28 9.45 16.98 -23.16
CA LEU A 28 9.81 16.64 -24.54
C LEU A 28 9.93 15.13 -24.73
N SER A 29 10.48 14.44 -23.74
CA SER A 29 10.83 13.02 -23.85
C SER A 29 9.59 12.12 -23.81
N TYR A 30 9.36 11.40 -24.91
CA TYR A 30 8.27 10.42 -25.02
C TYR A 30 8.39 9.29 -23.98
N LYS A 31 9.63 8.84 -23.70
CA LYS A 31 9.87 7.79 -22.70
C LYS A 31 9.43 8.25 -21.31
N LYS A 32 9.80 9.47 -20.90
CA LYS A 32 9.37 10.03 -19.61
C LYS A 32 7.86 10.28 -19.53
N ARG A 33 7.21 10.67 -20.63
CA ARG A 33 5.73 10.77 -20.67
C ARG A 33 5.07 9.44 -20.34
N ARG A 34 5.52 8.35 -20.97
CA ARG A 34 4.99 7.01 -20.68
C ARG A 34 5.27 6.58 -19.25
N GLU A 35 6.47 6.86 -18.74
CA GLU A 35 6.83 6.55 -17.34
C GLU A 35 5.93 7.29 -16.34
N LEU A 36 5.68 8.58 -16.55
CA LEU A 36 4.79 9.38 -15.69
C LEU A 36 3.34 8.90 -15.77
N ALA A 37 2.85 8.54 -16.96
CA ALA A 37 1.51 7.98 -17.12
C ALA A 37 1.37 6.66 -16.34
N TYR A 38 2.36 5.78 -16.47
CA TYR A 38 2.40 4.52 -15.72
C TYR A 38 2.48 4.73 -14.20
N LYS A 39 3.31 5.69 -13.74
CA LYS A 39 3.39 6.05 -12.32
C LYS A 39 2.06 6.55 -11.78
N LYS A 40 1.37 7.45 -12.49
CA LYS A 40 0.04 7.93 -12.11
C LYS A 40 -0.99 6.82 -12.02
N GLU A 41 -0.96 5.88 -12.96
CA GLU A 41 -1.87 4.73 -12.95
C GLU A 41 -1.59 3.78 -11.78
N GLN A 42 -0.31 3.54 -11.46
CA GLN A 42 0.09 2.75 -10.29
C GLN A 42 -0.32 3.42 -8.97
N GLU A 43 -0.10 4.72 -8.85
CA GLU A 43 -0.51 5.52 -7.69
C GLU A 43 -2.04 5.48 -7.52
N GLY A 44 -2.81 5.67 -8.59
CA GLY A 44 -4.27 5.55 -8.55
C GLY A 44 -4.75 4.17 -8.11
N ARG A 45 -4.12 3.09 -8.60
CA ARG A 45 -4.43 1.72 -8.13
C ARG A 45 -4.08 1.49 -6.66
N LEU A 46 -3.00 2.09 -6.18
CA LEU A 46 -2.61 1.99 -4.77
C LEU A 46 -3.57 2.75 -3.88
N GLU A 47 -3.99 3.94 -4.29
CA GLU A 47 -4.96 4.76 -3.57
C GLU A 47 -6.33 4.07 -3.52
N GLN A 48 -6.82 3.51 -4.63
CA GLN A 48 -8.04 2.71 -4.64
C GLN A 48 -7.96 1.52 -3.69
N ARG A 49 -6.84 0.77 -3.68
CA ARG A 49 -6.65 -0.33 -2.73
C ARG A 49 -6.58 0.13 -1.27
N ARG A 50 -6.04 1.32 -1.00
CA ARG A 50 -6.06 1.91 0.35
C ARG A 50 -7.49 2.23 0.78
N LEU A 51 -8.25 2.91 -0.07
CA LEU A 51 -9.65 3.26 0.18
C LEU A 51 -10.52 2.01 0.35
N GLU A 52 -10.31 0.98 -0.47
CA GLU A 52 -11.03 -0.29 -0.34
C GLU A 52 -10.68 -1.02 0.97
N LYS A 53 -9.40 -1.00 1.39
CA LYS A 53 -8.96 -1.56 2.67
C LYS A 53 -9.49 -0.77 3.88
N GLU A 54 -9.68 0.54 3.73
CA GLU A 54 -10.25 1.41 4.75
C GLU A 54 -11.77 1.23 4.86
N ASN A 55 -12.46 1.06 3.72
CA ASN A 55 -13.91 0.83 3.64
C ASN A 55 -14.32 -0.61 3.95
N ASN A 56 -13.42 -1.57 3.76
CA ASN A 56 -13.55 -2.94 4.23
C ASN A 56 -12.55 -3.20 5.35
N PRO A 57 -12.67 -2.48 6.49
CA PRO A 57 -11.79 -2.73 7.60
C PRO A 57 -12.04 -4.17 8.05
N SER A 58 -10.96 -4.89 8.38
CA SER A 58 -11.04 -6.24 8.92
C SER A 58 -12.21 -6.36 9.90
N PHE A 59 -12.97 -7.46 9.88
CA PHE A 59 -14.14 -7.67 10.76
C PHE A 59 -13.87 -7.22 12.21
N TYR A 60 -12.64 -7.45 12.69
CA TYR A 60 -12.17 -7.01 14.00
C TYR A 60 -12.30 -5.50 14.25
N GLN A 61 -11.91 -4.66 13.28
CA GLN A 61 -12.05 -3.20 13.38
C GLN A 61 -13.51 -2.75 13.24
N LYS A 62 -14.31 -3.42 12.39
CA LYS A 62 -15.75 -3.13 12.23
C LYS A 62 -16.55 -3.36 13.51
N TYR A 63 -16.26 -4.42 14.27
CA TYR A 63 -16.93 -4.71 15.54
C TYR A 63 -16.31 -3.98 16.75
N LYS A 64 -15.07 -3.48 16.63
CA LYS A 64 -14.43 -2.73 17.70
C LYS A 64 -15.15 -1.41 17.95
N ASP A 65 -15.79 -0.80 16.96
CA ASP A 65 -16.45 0.52 17.09
C ASP A 65 -17.98 0.46 17.04
N HIS A 66 -18.56 -0.70 17.38
CA HIS A 66 -19.99 -0.84 17.47
C HIS A 66 -20.54 -0.04 18.67
N ARG A 67 -21.65 0.68 18.46
CA ARG A 67 -22.31 1.54 19.47
C ARG A 67 -22.69 0.82 20.78
N PHE A 68 -22.78 -0.52 20.75
CA PHE A 68 -23.16 -1.34 21.89
C PHE A 68 -21.92 -1.81 22.67
N PHE A 69 -21.67 -1.17 23.82
CA PHE A 69 -20.54 -1.46 24.72
C PHE A 69 -20.44 -2.94 25.13
N LEU A 70 -21.57 -3.62 25.29
CA LEU A 70 -21.64 -5.05 25.61
C LEU A 70 -20.91 -5.94 24.60
N VAL A 71 -21.09 -5.69 23.30
CA VAL A 71 -20.45 -6.48 22.23
C VAL A 71 -18.93 -6.26 22.24
N ARG A 72 -18.48 -5.02 22.47
CA ARG A 72 -17.06 -4.67 22.57
C ARG A 72 -16.37 -5.41 23.71
N VAL A 73 -17.02 -5.50 24.88
CA VAL A 73 -16.49 -6.24 26.05
C VAL A 73 -16.47 -7.75 25.79
N PHE A 74 -17.54 -8.29 25.20
CA PHE A 74 -17.66 -9.73 24.94
C PHE A 74 -16.58 -10.24 23.97
N VAL A 75 -16.34 -9.52 22.86
CA VAL A 75 -15.29 -9.87 21.89
C VAL A 75 -13.90 -9.81 22.53
N LYS A 76 -13.67 -8.84 23.43
CA LYS A 76 -12.39 -8.70 24.15
C LYS A 76 -12.17 -9.86 25.12
N LEU A 77 -13.22 -10.27 25.84
CA LEU A 77 -13.18 -11.41 26.77
C LEU A 77 -12.94 -12.72 26.04
N LEU A 78 -13.72 -13.01 24.99
CA LEU A 78 -13.52 -14.24 24.20
C LEU A 78 -12.12 -14.33 23.62
N ARG A 79 -11.59 -13.24 23.07
CA ARG A 79 -10.21 -13.20 22.55
C ARG A 79 -9.19 -13.45 23.67
N SER A 80 -9.37 -12.84 24.83
CA SER A 80 -8.46 -13.00 25.97
C SER A 80 -8.45 -14.45 26.45
N ILE A 81 -9.63 -15.05 26.63
CA ILE A 81 -9.76 -16.45 27.07
C ILE A 81 -9.12 -17.39 26.06
N TRP A 82 -9.41 -17.20 24.76
CA TRP A 82 -8.84 -18.02 23.70
C TRP A 82 -7.31 -18.00 23.68
N VAL A 83 -6.71 -16.80 23.78
CA VAL A 83 -5.24 -16.66 23.81
C VAL A 83 -4.64 -17.36 25.03
N VAL A 84 -5.28 -17.23 26.21
CA VAL A 84 -4.82 -17.92 27.43
C VAL A 84 -4.86 -19.43 27.24
N VAL A 85 -5.98 -19.98 26.75
CA VAL A 85 -6.11 -21.43 26.51
C VAL A 85 -5.07 -21.94 25.51
N MET A 86 -4.88 -21.24 24.39
CA MET A 86 -3.87 -21.61 23.39
C MET A 86 -2.45 -21.53 23.95
N SER A 87 -2.14 -20.52 24.77
CA SER A 87 -0.82 -20.37 25.38
C SER A 87 -0.51 -21.51 26.35
N ILE A 88 -1.50 -21.92 27.15
CA ILE A 88 -1.36 -23.04 28.08
C ILE A 88 -1.21 -24.35 27.30
N GLY A 89 -2.04 -24.57 26.28
CA GLY A 89 -1.97 -25.77 25.45
C GLY A 89 -0.62 -25.92 24.75
N MET A 90 -0.08 -24.82 24.20
CA MET A 90 1.24 -24.80 23.57
C MET A 90 2.36 -25.09 24.58
N PHE A 91 2.26 -24.54 25.80
CA PHE A 91 3.25 -24.78 26.85
C PHE A 91 3.27 -26.24 27.30
N ILE A 92 2.10 -26.85 27.50
CA ILE A 92 1.99 -28.27 27.84
C ILE A 92 2.52 -29.14 26.71
N ALA A 93 2.14 -28.85 25.45
CA ALA A 93 2.62 -29.59 24.29
C ALA A 93 4.16 -29.53 24.18
N TRP A 94 4.75 -28.37 24.40
CA TRP A 94 6.20 -28.19 24.37
C TRP A 94 6.92 -29.04 25.41
N ILE A 95 6.41 -29.09 26.66
CA ILE A 95 6.96 -29.95 27.71
C ILE A 95 6.91 -31.42 27.29
N ILE A 96 5.77 -31.90 26.80
CA ILE A 96 5.61 -33.30 26.38
C ILE A 96 6.57 -33.63 25.23
N THR A 97 6.65 -32.78 24.20
CA THR A 97 7.58 -32.97 23.09
C THR A 97 9.03 -32.95 23.56
N SER A 98 9.41 -32.07 24.50
CA SER A 98 10.78 -31.98 25.01
C SER A 98 11.21 -33.20 25.83
N ILE A 99 10.25 -33.96 26.38
CA ILE A 99 10.52 -35.20 27.12
C ILE A 99 10.48 -36.40 26.18
N ALA A 100 9.67 -36.34 25.12
CA ALA A 100 9.50 -37.42 24.15
C ALA A 100 10.55 -37.40 23.01
N ALA A 101 11.22 -36.27 22.80
CA ALA A 101 12.33 -36.10 21.85
C ALA A 101 13.67 -36.47 22.49
#